data_AF-A0A1V5ALI0-F1
#
_entry.id   AF-A0A1V5ALI0-F1
#
_cell.length_a   1.000
_cell.length_b   1.000
_cell.length_c   1.000
_cell.angle_alpha   90.00
_cell.angle_beta   90.00
_cell.angle_gamma   90.00
#
_symmetry.space_group_name_H-M   'P 1'
#
loop_
_entity.id
_entity.type
_entity.pdbx_description
1 polymer ?
#
loop_
_entity_poly.entity_id
_entity_poly.type
_entity_poly.pdbx_seq_one_letter_code
_entity_poly.pdbx_strand_id
1 'polypeptide(L)'
;MKWYPLSRLQWLILIFFIALADVFTITQKYVVPEVFRPLAYVVFVAAILIVFFFIVRPVDPMLLAKTLAVILGVITLALIIVQDVILAFNLSWKTIVIFSGAVLAPFIAGHLYFKYRTVQRSG
;
A
#
# COMPACT_ATOMS: atom_id res chain seq x y z
N MET A 1 -13.91 3.36 15.12
CA MET A 1 -13.51 3.88 13.79
C MET A 1 -14.57 3.52 12.77
N LYS A 2 -14.89 4.41 11.82
CA LYS A 2 -15.75 4.07 10.68
C LYS A 2 -14.90 3.40 9.60
N TRP A 3 -15.42 2.34 8.96
CA TRP A 3 -14.78 1.62 7.87
C TRP A 3 -15.33 2.09 6.53
N TYR A 4 -14.49 2.16 5.49
CA TYR A 4 -14.97 2.35 4.13
C TYR A 4 -15.55 1.02 3.62
N PRO A 5 -16.85 0.96 3.25
CA PRO A 5 -17.46 -0.26 2.77
C PRO A 5 -16.97 -0.57 1.35
N LEU A 6 -15.98 -1.46 1.24
CA LEU A 6 -15.48 -1.93 -0.04
C LEU A 6 -16.52 -2.84 -0.71
N SER A 7 -16.88 -2.54 -1.95
CA SER A 7 -17.72 -3.44 -2.75
C SER A 7 -16.95 -4.70 -3.16
N ARG A 8 -17.66 -5.76 -3.55
CA ARG A 8 -17.03 -7.02 -4.02
C ARG A 8 -16.04 -6.77 -5.16
N LEU A 9 -16.39 -5.87 -6.10
CA LEU A 9 -15.52 -5.50 -7.20
C LEU A 9 -14.25 -4.78 -6.72
N GLN A 10 -14.38 -3.86 -5.76
CA GLN A 10 -13.24 -3.14 -5.19
C GLN A 10 -12.29 -4.08 -4.44
N TRP A 11 -12.83 -5.10 -3.76
CA TRP A 11 -12.04 -6.17 -3.16
C TRP A 11 -11.26 -6.97 -4.19
N LEU A 12 -11.88 -7.36 -5.31
CA LEU A 12 -11.19 -8.08 -6.38
C LEU A 12 -10.04 -7.25 -6.98
N ILE A 13 -10.26 -5.95 -7.19
CA ILE A 13 -9.22 -5.04 -7.69
C ILE A 13 -8.08 -4.92 -6.66
N LEU A 14 -8.40 -4.81 -5.37
CA LEU A 14 -7.39 -4.74 -4.31
C LEU A 14 -6.55 -6.02 -4.27
N ILE A 15 -7.18 -7.20 -4.33
CA ILE A 15 -6.49 -8.50 -4.37
C ILE A 15 -5.57 -8.58 -5.59
N PHE A 16 -6.05 -8.14 -6.76
CA PHE A 16 -5.24 -8.08 -7.97
C PHE A 16 -4.00 -7.19 -7.79
N PHE A 17 -4.13 -6.04 -7.13
CA PHE A 17 -2.99 -5.15 -6.86
C PHE A 17 -2.03 -5.72 -5.82
N ILE A 18 -2.53 -6.43 -4.82
CA ILE A 18 -1.68 -7.17 -3.88
C ILE A 18 -0.87 -8.24 -4.62
N ALA A 19 -1.50 -8.99 -5.54
CA ALA A 19 -0.79 -9.98 -6.37
C ALA A 19 0.29 -9.32 -7.26
N LEU A 20 0.02 -8.15 -7.82
CA LEU A 20 1.03 -7.39 -8.58
C LEU A 20 2.20 -6.93 -7.69
N ALA A 21 1.92 -6.48 -6.46
CA ALA A 21 2.97 -6.11 -5.50
C ALA A 21 3.85 -7.32 -5.10
N ASP A 22 3.25 -8.50 -4.99
CA ASP A 22 3.99 -9.74 -4.72
C ASP A 22 4.91 -10.11 -5.89
N VAL A 23 4.39 -10.09 -7.12
CA VAL A 23 5.21 -10.30 -8.34
C VAL A 23 6.34 -9.28 -8.42
N PHE A 24 6.07 -8.00 -8.14
CA PHE A 24 7.10 -6.97 -8.09
C PHE A 24 8.18 -7.28 -7.04
N THR A 25 7.80 -7.85 -5.89
CA THR A 25 8.74 -8.21 -4.82
C THR A 25 9.74 -9.28 -5.27
N ILE A 26 9.32 -10.18 -6.15
CA ILE A 26 10.18 -11.21 -6.75
C ILE A 26 11.06 -10.58 -7.84
N THR A 27 10.48 -9.79 -8.74
CA THR A 27 11.18 -9.27 -9.93
C THR A 27 12.16 -8.14 -9.60
N GLN A 28 11.90 -7.33 -8.58
CA GLN A 28 12.79 -6.23 -8.18
C GLN A 28 14.19 -6.71 -7.82
N LYS A 29 14.37 -7.98 -7.42
CA LYS A 29 15.69 -8.54 -7.10
C LYS A 29 16.66 -8.50 -8.27
N TYR A 30 16.14 -8.55 -9.50
CA TYR A 30 16.93 -8.57 -10.73
C TYR A 30 17.24 -7.17 -11.28
N VAL A 31 16.50 -6.14 -10.83
CA VAL A 31 16.53 -4.79 -11.44
C VAL A 31 17.00 -3.74 -10.43
N VAL A 32 16.74 -3.93 -9.14
CA VAL A 32 17.01 -2.95 -8.08
C VAL A 32 18.13 -3.44 -7.17
N PRO A 33 19.18 -2.62 -6.92
CA PRO A 33 20.23 -2.94 -5.96
C PRO A 33 19.65 -3.20 -4.56
N GLU A 34 20.25 -4.14 -3.83
CA GLU A 34 19.69 -4.66 -2.58
C GLU A 34 19.34 -3.58 -1.55
N VAL A 35 20.18 -2.55 -1.44
CA VAL A 35 19.99 -1.43 -0.50
C VAL A 35 18.73 -0.62 -0.82
N PHE A 36 18.35 -0.50 -2.10
CA PHE A 36 17.20 0.31 -2.54
C PHE A 36 15.89 -0.48 -2.66
N ARG A 37 15.93 -1.81 -2.58
CA ARG A 37 14.72 -2.67 -2.71
C ARG A 37 13.57 -2.29 -1.77
N PRO A 38 13.80 -2.04 -0.46
CA PRO A 38 12.69 -1.68 0.44
C PRO A 38 12.01 -0.38 -0.01
N LEU A 39 12.79 0.62 -0.41
CA LEU A 39 12.26 1.89 -0.89
C LEU A 39 11.52 1.73 -2.22
N ALA A 40 12.08 0.96 -3.16
CA ALA A 40 11.46 0.67 -4.45
C ALA A 40 10.10 -0.03 -4.27
N TYR A 41 10.00 -0.99 -3.34
CA TYR A 41 8.73 -1.62 -2.98
C TYR A 41 7.71 -0.62 -2.46
N VAL A 42 8.09 0.27 -1.53
CA VAL A 42 7.17 1.28 -0.98
C VAL A 42 6.69 2.24 -2.06
N VAL A 43 7.58 2.69 -2.96
CA VAL A 43 7.22 3.55 -4.09
C VAL A 43 6.25 2.83 -5.03
N PHE A 44 6.52 1.56 -5.35
CA PHE A 44 5.64 0.75 -6.18
C PHE A 44 4.24 0.59 -5.55
N VAL A 45 4.18 0.26 -4.25
CA VAL A 45 2.91 0.15 -3.50
C VAL A 45 2.16 1.49 -3.50
N ALA A 46 2.85 2.61 -3.30
CA ALA A 46 2.23 3.92 -3.38
C ALA A 46 1.65 4.20 -4.79
N ALA A 47 2.39 3.85 -5.85
CA ALA A 47 1.94 4.04 -7.23
C ALA A 47 0.68 3.21 -7.55
N ILE A 48 0.66 1.92 -7.20
CA ILE A 48 -0.53 1.07 -7.43
C ILE A 48 -1.72 1.55 -6.60
N LEU A 49 -1.50 2.03 -5.36
CA LEU A 49 -2.57 2.58 -4.54
C LEU A 49 -3.12 3.88 -5.10
N ILE A 50 -2.28 4.74 -5.67
CA ILE A 50 -2.76 5.93 -6.39
C ILE A 50 -3.70 5.50 -7.52
N VAL A 51 -3.28 4.55 -8.35
CA VAL A 51 -4.12 4.00 -9.44
C VAL A 51 -5.41 3.41 -8.89
N PHE A 52 -5.36 2.70 -7.75
CA PHE A 52 -6.53 2.11 -7.10
C PHE A 52 -7.57 3.17 -6.76
N PHE A 53 -7.13 4.29 -6.17
CA PHE A 53 -8.02 5.40 -5.83
C PHE A 53 -8.68 6.02 -7.06
N PHE A 54 -7.94 6.13 -8.17
CA PHE A 54 -8.49 6.63 -9.44
C PHE A 54 -9.50 5.68 -10.08
N ILE A 55 -9.34 4.36 -9.93
CA ILE A 55 -10.28 3.36 -10.41
C ILE A 55 -11.53 3.31 -9.53
N VAL A 56 -11.34 3.24 -8.21
CA VAL A 56 -12.43 3.11 -7.23
C VAL A 56 -13.26 4.38 -7.11
N ARG A 57 -12.64 5.55 -7.33
CA ARG A 57 -13.24 6.88 -7.19
C ARG A 57 -14.00 7.06 -5.88
N PRO A 58 -13.33 6.93 -4.73
CA PRO A 58 -14.01 6.92 -3.43
C PRO A 58 -14.74 8.25 -3.18
N VAL A 59 -15.93 8.14 -2.57
CA VAL A 59 -16.69 9.32 -2.14
C VAL A 59 -15.93 10.08 -1.07
N ASP A 60 -15.39 9.35 -0.08
CA ASP A 60 -14.49 9.83 0.96
C ASP A 60 -13.11 9.15 0.82
N PRO A 61 -12.14 9.81 0.15
CA PRO A 61 -10.80 9.26 -0.06
C PRO A 61 -10.05 9.01 1.25
N MET A 62 -10.25 9.86 2.26
CA MET A 62 -9.49 9.75 3.49
C MET A 62 -9.99 8.60 4.37
N LEU A 63 -11.29 8.32 4.32
CA LEU A 63 -11.86 7.11 4.95
C LEU A 63 -11.34 5.83 4.30
N LEU A 64 -11.24 5.79 2.96
CA LEU A 64 -10.64 4.67 2.24
C LEU A 64 -9.15 4.51 2.59
N ALA A 65 -8.39 5.61 2.63
CA ALA A 65 -6.97 5.60 3.01
C ALA A 65 -6.74 4.99 4.40
N LYS A 66 -7.52 5.42 5.40
CA LYS A 66 -7.47 4.85 6.76
C LYS A 66 -7.80 3.36 6.77
N THR A 67 -8.84 2.96 6.02
CA THR A 67 -9.25 1.56 5.90
C THR A 67 -8.12 0.70 5.34
N LEU A 68 -7.52 1.14 4.24
CA LEU A 68 -6.41 0.43 3.59
C LEU A 68 -5.14 0.43 4.44
N ALA A 69 -4.83 1.53 5.14
CA ALA A 69 -3.68 1.59 6.04
C ALA A 69 -3.78 0.56 7.17
N VAL A 70 -4.98 0.35 7.72
CA VAL A 70 -5.20 -0.69 8.73
C VAL A 70 -5.08 -2.09 8.11
N ILE A 71 -5.73 -2.34 6.97
CA ILE A 71 -5.69 -3.66 6.31
C ILE A 71 -4.25 -4.03 5.93
N LEU A 72 -3.57 -3.17 5.19
CA LEU A 72 -2.20 -3.40 4.73
C LEU A 72 -1.22 -3.41 5.90
N GLY A 73 -1.41 -2.55 6.90
CA GLY A 73 -0.59 -2.53 8.11
C GLY A 73 -0.69 -3.84 8.90
N VAL A 74 -1.90 -4.36 9.10
CA VAL A 74 -2.12 -5.65 9.79
C VAL A 74 -1.52 -6.81 9.00
N ILE A 75 -1.73 -6.87 7.68
CA ILE A 75 -1.14 -7.91 6.83
C ILE A 75 0.39 -7.85 6.90
N THR A 76 0.96 -6.66 6.75
CA THR A 76 2.42 -6.46 6.77
C THR A 76 2.99 -6.83 8.14
N LEU A 77 2.34 -6.41 9.23
CA LEU A 77 2.77 -6.75 10.59
C LEU A 77 2.75 -8.27 10.82
N ALA A 78 1.69 -8.97 10.38
CA ALA A 78 1.61 -10.41 10.49
C ALA A 78 2.75 -11.10 9.74
N LEU A 79 3.06 -10.65 8.51
CA LEU A 79 4.18 -11.18 7.73
C LEU A 79 5.52 -10.94 8.41
N ILE A 80 5.74 -9.75 8.97
CA ILE A 80 6.97 -9.40 9.70
C ILE A 80 7.15 -10.30 10.93
N ILE A 81 6.10 -10.49 11.71
CA ILE A 81 6.17 -11.36 12.89
C ILE A 81 6.53 -12.80 12.48
N VAL A 82 5.91 -13.32 11.42
CA VAL A 82 6.19 -14.68 10.95
C VAL A 82 7.61 -14.79 10.39
N GLN A 83 8.02 -13.89 9.49
CA GLN A 83 9.27 -14.01 8.76
C GLN A 83 10.48 -13.55 9.57
N ASP A 84 10.40 -12.37 10.18
CA ASP A 84 11.57 -11.73 10.77
C ASP A 84 11.74 -12.08 12.25
N VAL A 85 10.63 -12.25 12.98
CA VAL A 85 10.67 -12.56 14.42
C VAL A 85 10.73 -14.06 14.67
N ILE A 86 9.84 -14.84 14.06
CA ILE A 86 9.73 -16.29 14.34
C ILE A 86 10.76 -17.11 13.56
N LEU A 87 10.96 -16.81 12.26
CA LEU A 87 11.84 -17.62 11.40
C LEU A 87 13.30 -17.13 11.40
N ALA A 88 13.52 -15.82 11.29
CA ALA A 88 14.86 -15.26 11.14
C ALA A 88 15.50 -14.74 12.45
N PHE A 89 14.70 -14.52 13.50
CA PHE A 89 15.13 -13.91 14.78
C PHE A 89 15.94 -12.62 14.61
N ASN A 90 15.68 -11.85 13.55
CA ASN A 90 16.45 -10.66 13.20
C ASN A 90 15.55 -9.60 12.55
N LEU A 91 15.39 -8.47 13.25
CA LEU A 91 14.66 -7.31 12.74
C LEU A 91 15.59 -6.39 11.96
N SER A 92 15.42 -6.36 10.65
CA SER A 92 16.18 -5.47 9.76
C SER A 92 15.56 -4.08 9.68
N TRP A 93 16.37 -3.06 9.43
CA TRP A 93 15.86 -1.72 9.07
C TRP A 93 14.95 -1.76 7.83
N LYS A 94 15.17 -2.72 6.93
CA LYS A 94 14.36 -2.94 5.71
C LYS A 94 12.89 -3.17 6.08
N THR A 95 12.66 -3.94 7.14
CA THR A 95 11.35 -4.29 7.68
C THR A 95 10.58 -3.06 8.16
N ILE A 96 11.27 -2.15 8.87
CA ILE A 96 10.68 -0.90 9.35
C ILE A 96 10.23 -0.04 8.17
N VAL A 97 11.06 0.09 7.14
CA VAL A 97 10.73 0.86 5.94
C VAL A 97 9.50 0.29 5.22
N ILE A 98 9.44 -1.03 5.06
CA ILE A 98 8.29 -1.70 4.43
C ILE A 98 7.00 -1.48 5.24
N PHE A 99 7.07 -1.63 6.56
CA PHE A 99 5.92 -1.40 7.45
C PHE A 99 5.44 0.05 7.40
N SER A 100 6.36 1.02 7.56
CA SER A 100 6.02 2.44 7.45
C SER A 100 5.43 2.77 6.08
N GLY A 101 5.97 2.19 5.01
CA GLY A 101 5.42 2.34 3.67
C GLY A 101 4.00 1.79 3.52
N ALA A 102 3.73 0.59 4.04
CA ALA A 102 2.39 -0.01 3.99
C ALA A 102 1.33 0.84 4.71
N VAL A 103 1.71 1.49 5.81
CA VAL A 103 0.83 2.38 6.57
C VAL A 103 0.69 3.75 5.90
N LEU A 104 1.78 4.35 5.42
CA LEU A 104 1.80 5.73 4.89
C LEU A 104 1.32 5.81 3.43
N ALA A 105 1.58 4.80 2.60
CA ALA A 105 1.26 4.83 1.17
C ALA A 105 -0.25 5.06 0.90
N PRO A 106 -1.21 4.44 1.63
CA PRO A 106 -2.62 4.77 1.49
C PRO A 106 -2.97 6.23 1.77
N PHE A 107 -2.32 6.86 2.76
CA PHE A 107 -2.54 8.28 3.07
C PHE A 107 -2.01 9.18 1.98
N ILE A 108 -0.83 8.88 1.42
CA ILE A 108 -0.26 9.60 0.29
C ILE A 108 -1.21 9.50 -0.92
N ALA A 109 -1.65 8.28 -1.26
CA ALA A 109 -2.59 8.05 -2.36
C ALA A 109 -3.92 8.80 -2.17
N GLY A 110 -4.51 8.70 -0.98
CA GLY A 110 -5.75 9.40 -0.66
C GLY A 110 -5.62 10.92 -0.69
N HIS A 111 -4.50 11.47 -0.21
CA HIS A 111 -4.24 12.91 -0.24
C HIS A 111 -4.06 13.43 -1.68
N LEU A 112 -3.30 12.71 -2.51
CA LEU A 112 -3.10 13.06 -3.92
C LEU A 112 -4.40 13.02 -4.71
N TYR A 113 -5.20 11.96 -4.53
CA TYR A 113 -6.51 11.86 -5.18
C TYR A 113 -7.47 12.96 -4.73
N PHE A 114 -7.49 13.30 -3.43
CA PHE A 114 -8.31 14.39 -2.91
C PHE A 114 -7.94 15.73 -3.57
N LYS A 115 -6.64 16.07 -3.60
CA LYS A 115 -6.14 17.29 -4.27
C LYS A 115 -6.53 17.34 -5.75
N TYR A 116 -6.36 16.23 -6.46
CA TYR A 116 -6.75 16.13 -7.86
C TYR A 116 -8.25 16.43 -8.06
N ARG A 117 -9.11 15.80 -7.23
CA ARG A 117 -10.56 15.98 -7.31
C ARG A 117 -11.00 17.41 -6.99
N THR A 118 -10.32 18.09 -6.06
CA THR A 118 -10.62 19.49 -5.75
C THR A 118 -10.28 20.42 -6.90
N VAL A 119 -9.14 20.20 -7.58
CA VAL A 119 -8.71 21.01 -8.73
C VAL A 119 -9.68 20.88 -9.90
N GLN A 120 -10.18 19.66 -10.19
CA GLN A 120 -11.17 19.44 -11.25
C GLN A 120 -12.54 20.08 -10.99
N ARG A 121 -12.85 20.48 -9.76
CA ARG A 121 -14.14 21.13 -9.43
C ARG A 121 -14.07 22.65 -9.48
N SER A 122 -12.87 23.22 -9.53
CA SER A 122 -12.62 24.66 -9.52
C SER A 122 -12.34 25.26 -10.91
N GLY A 123 -12.29 24.44 -11.95
CA GLY A 123 -12.17 24.86 -13.36
C GLY A 123 -13.38 24.40 -14.14
#